data_AF-A0A1E5GCK5-F1
#
_entry.id   AF-A0A1E5GCK5-F1
#
_cell.length_a   1.000
_cell.length_b   1.000
_cell.length_c   1.000
_cell.angle_alpha   90.00
_cell.angle_beta   90.00
_cell.angle_gamma   90.00
#
_symmetry.space_group_name_H-M   'P 1'
#
loop_
_entity.id
_entity.type
_entity.pdbx_description
1 polymer ?
#
loop_
_entity_poly.entity_id
_entity_poly.type
_entity_poly.pdbx_seq_one_letter_code
_entity_poly.pdbx_strand_id
1 'polypeptide(L)'
;MKNQLFRIAKSEKEVIKNDMYNRGYFVVEIDSVILKNYKILMKTMAGKFKFPHVVTNFNSLNDYMTDLDWLDNKVGYTIFINKFHEISCVSYDESIRIAESSFCGMMRWLYYWEEEITKVTGYWDEESRTFSGGLSPKRFNIYLVD
;
A
#
# COMPACT_ATOMS: atom_id res chain seq x y z
N MET A 1 -9.31 4.95 11.36
CA MET A 1 -9.02 3.50 11.48
C MET A 1 -7.74 3.17 10.73
N LYS A 2 -6.82 2.44 11.37
CA LYS A 2 -5.44 2.19 10.92
C LYS A 2 -5.33 1.01 9.95
N ASN A 3 -4.34 1.05 9.05
CA ASN A 3 -3.93 -0.13 8.27
C ASN A 3 -3.45 -1.25 9.21
N GLN A 4 -3.65 -2.50 8.80
CA GLN A 4 -3.24 -3.66 9.58
C GLN A 4 -2.00 -4.30 8.95
N LEU A 5 -0.95 -4.49 9.75
CA LEU A 5 0.31 -5.09 9.32
C LEU A 5 0.51 -6.44 9.99
N PHE A 6 0.75 -7.47 9.19
CA PHE A 6 0.98 -8.84 9.63
C PHE A 6 2.29 -9.35 9.06
N ARG A 7 3.04 -10.14 9.84
CA ARG A 7 4.19 -10.90 9.35
C ARG A 7 3.81 -12.38 9.37
N ILE A 8 3.99 -13.06 8.25
CA ILE A 8 3.55 -14.44 8.05
C ILE A 8 4.63 -15.26 7.35
N ALA A 9 4.62 -16.57 7.54
CA ALA A 9 5.47 -17.47 6.78
C ALA A 9 4.93 -17.68 5.37
N LYS A 10 5.81 -17.98 4.40
CA LYS A 10 5.43 -18.37 3.04
C LYS A 10 4.41 -19.50 2.98
N SER A 11 4.48 -20.46 3.92
CA SER A 11 3.53 -21.58 4.01
C SER A 11 2.10 -21.14 4.35
N GLU A 12 1.94 -20.05 5.08
CA GLU A 12 0.64 -19.52 5.49
C GLU A 12 -0.02 -18.65 4.41
N LYS A 13 0.80 -18.08 3.51
CA LYS A 13 0.36 -17.11 2.51
C LYS A 13 -0.79 -17.62 1.66
N GLU A 14 -0.68 -18.81 1.08
CA GLU A 14 -1.69 -19.31 0.14
C GLU A 14 -3.05 -19.55 0.82
N VAL A 15 -3.04 -19.98 2.09
CA VAL A 15 -4.27 -20.15 2.88
C VAL A 15 -4.94 -18.80 3.11
N ILE A 16 -4.19 -17.80 3.59
CA ILE A 16 -4.71 -16.46 3.88
C ILE A 16 -5.16 -15.78 2.58
N LYS A 17 -4.39 -15.92 1.50
CA LYS A 17 -4.72 -15.35 0.19
C LYS A 17 -6.05 -15.88 -0.33
N ASN A 18 -6.27 -17.19 -0.26
CA ASN A 18 -7.52 -17.80 -0.69
C ASN A 18 -8.69 -17.37 0.20
N ASP A 19 -8.50 -17.24 1.51
CA ASP A 19 -9.53 -16.66 2.41
C ASP A 19 -9.91 -15.24 1.98
N MET A 20 -8.93 -14.37 1.73
CA MET A 20 -9.18 -12.98 1.31
C MET A 20 -9.95 -12.92 -0.02
N TYR A 21 -9.58 -13.75 -1.01
CA TYR A 21 -10.31 -13.84 -2.27
C TYR A 21 -11.76 -14.33 -2.06
N ASN A 22 -11.95 -15.39 -1.26
CA ASN A 22 -13.28 -15.94 -0.97
C ASN A 22 -14.19 -14.92 -0.26
N ARG A 23 -13.58 -14.03 0.53
CA ARG A 23 -14.27 -12.92 1.20
C ARG A 23 -14.49 -11.70 0.30
N GLY A 24 -14.01 -11.72 -0.94
CA GLY A 24 -14.20 -10.66 -1.93
C GLY A 24 -13.22 -9.49 -1.82
N TYR A 25 -12.09 -9.65 -1.12
CA TYR A 25 -11.05 -8.61 -1.07
C TYR A 25 -10.37 -8.45 -2.43
N PHE A 26 -9.93 -7.23 -2.72
CA PHE A 26 -8.99 -7.00 -3.81
C PHE A 26 -7.59 -7.36 -3.33
N VAL A 27 -6.98 -8.37 -3.94
CA VAL A 27 -5.69 -8.90 -3.49
C VAL A 27 -4.58 -8.58 -4.49
N VAL A 28 -3.49 -8.03 -3.98
CA VAL A 28 -2.27 -7.72 -4.72
C VAL A 28 -1.09 -8.45 -4.11
N GLU A 29 -0.25 -9.03 -4.96
CA GLU A 29 1.04 -9.61 -4.57
C GLU A 29 2.18 -8.83 -5.21
N ILE A 30 3.19 -8.50 -4.42
CA ILE A 30 4.38 -7.74 -4.83
C ILE A 30 5.62 -8.46 -4.27
N ASP A 31 6.61 -8.72 -5.11
CA ASP A 31 7.91 -9.18 -4.65
C ASP A 31 8.73 -7.98 -4.15
N SER A 32 9.20 -8.04 -2.91
CA SER A 32 9.95 -6.98 -2.24
C SER A 32 11.18 -6.54 -3.06
N VAL A 33 11.84 -7.48 -3.74
CA VAL A 33 13.06 -7.29 -4.55
C VAL A 33 12.90 -6.26 -5.67
N ILE A 34 11.67 -6.08 -6.18
CA ILE A 34 11.42 -5.11 -7.27
C ILE A 34 11.24 -3.69 -6.73
N LEU A 35 11.02 -3.53 -5.42
CA LEU A 35 10.80 -2.24 -4.77
C LEU A 35 12.10 -1.47 -4.51
N LYS A 36 13.18 -1.80 -5.24
CA LYS A 36 14.53 -1.25 -5.04
C LYS A 36 14.69 0.24 -5.39
N ASN A 37 13.70 0.82 -6.04
CA ASN A 37 13.71 2.22 -6.46
C ASN A 37 12.28 2.75 -6.44
N TYR A 38 12.07 3.97 -5.93
CA TYR A 38 10.78 4.64 -5.90
C TYR A 38 10.07 4.65 -7.27
N LYS A 39 10.80 4.77 -8.40
CA LYS A 39 10.20 4.73 -9.75
C LYS A 39 9.59 3.36 -10.05
N ILE A 40 10.30 2.29 -9.67
CA ILE A 40 9.81 0.92 -9.88
C ILE A 40 8.66 0.63 -8.91
N LEU A 41 8.73 1.13 -7.68
CA LEU A 41 7.65 1.06 -6.71
C LEU A 41 6.37 1.73 -7.23
N MET A 42 6.45 2.97 -7.71
CA MET A 42 5.31 3.70 -8.28
C MET A 42 4.72 2.96 -9.48
N LYS A 43 5.57 2.50 -10.41
CA LYS A 43 5.14 1.71 -11.57
C LYS A 43 4.47 0.39 -11.16
N THR A 44 5.01 -0.28 -10.14
CA THR A 44 4.49 -1.54 -9.61
C THR A 44 3.11 -1.33 -9.00
N MET A 45 2.97 -0.33 -8.12
CA MET A 45 1.70 0.02 -7.50
C MET A 45 0.65 0.40 -8.56
N ALA A 46 1.04 1.25 -9.52
CA ALA A 46 0.15 1.65 -10.62
C ALA A 46 -0.33 0.46 -11.45
N GLY A 47 0.56 -0.48 -11.77
CA GLY A 47 0.19 -1.71 -12.48
C GLY A 47 -0.71 -2.62 -11.66
N LYS A 48 -0.41 -2.83 -10.37
CA LYS A 48 -1.14 -3.76 -9.50
C LYS A 48 -2.54 -3.26 -9.15
N PHE A 49 -2.69 -1.97 -8.90
CA PHE A 49 -3.96 -1.32 -8.61
C PHE A 49 -4.65 -0.73 -9.84
N LYS A 50 -4.09 -0.96 -11.04
CA LYS A 50 -4.65 -0.52 -12.33
C LYS A 50 -4.97 0.98 -12.34
N PHE A 51 -4.03 1.80 -11.88
CA PHE A 51 -4.22 3.24 -11.83
C PHE A 51 -4.52 3.80 -13.22
N PRO A 52 -5.48 4.73 -13.35
CA PRO A 52 -5.91 5.25 -14.65
C PRO A 52 -4.83 6.12 -15.33
N HIS A 53 -3.92 6.70 -14.55
CA HIS A 53 -2.84 7.52 -15.07
C HIS A 53 -1.48 7.20 -14.43
N VAL A 54 -0.43 7.75 -15.04
CA VAL A 54 0.96 7.55 -14.60
C VAL A 54 1.20 8.22 -13.26
N VAL A 55 1.77 7.47 -12.31
CA VAL A 55 2.24 8.00 -11.02
C VAL A 55 3.71 8.31 -11.09
N THR A 56 4.06 9.58 -10.85
CA THR A 56 5.44 10.11 -10.98
C THR A 56 6.05 10.54 -9.66
N ASN A 57 5.26 10.67 -8.60
CA ASN A 57 5.68 11.12 -7.28
C ASN A 57 4.77 10.54 -6.18
N PHE A 58 5.17 10.72 -4.91
CA PHE A 58 4.43 10.18 -3.76
C PHE A 58 3.08 10.87 -3.51
N ASN A 59 2.90 12.15 -3.87
CA ASN A 59 1.61 12.81 -3.71
C ASN A 59 0.56 12.18 -4.64
N SER A 60 0.90 11.98 -5.91
CA SER A 60 0.00 11.30 -6.85
C SER A 60 -0.27 9.84 -6.44
N LEU A 61 0.71 9.16 -5.84
CA LEU A 61 0.49 7.83 -5.25
C LEU A 61 -0.53 7.89 -4.12
N ASN A 62 -0.46 8.92 -3.26
CA ASN A 62 -1.41 9.13 -2.17
C ASN A 62 -2.82 9.35 -2.70
N ASP A 63 -2.98 10.22 -3.70
CA ASP A 63 -4.30 10.53 -4.25
C ASP A 63 -4.99 9.25 -4.76
N TYR A 64 -4.28 8.43 -5.54
CA TYR A 64 -4.81 7.16 -6.04
C TYR A 64 -4.99 6.09 -4.97
N MET A 65 -4.19 6.08 -3.90
CA MET A 65 -4.39 5.08 -2.84
C MET A 65 -5.54 5.48 -1.89
N THR A 66 -5.95 6.76 -1.93
CA THR A 66 -7.14 7.29 -1.23
C THR A 66 -8.40 7.04 -2.05
N ASP A 67 -8.32 7.31 -3.34
CA ASP A 67 -9.39 7.09 -4.30
C ASP A 67 -9.08 5.85 -5.12
N LEU A 68 -9.66 4.69 -4.78
CA LEU A 68 -9.55 3.44 -5.53
C LEU A 68 -10.90 3.04 -6.14
N ASP A 69 -11.76 4.01 -6.42
CA ASP A 69 -13.16 3.73 -6.78
C ASP A 69 -13.30 3.00 -8.12
N TRP A 70 -12.33 3.15 -9.03
CA TRP A 70 -12.30 2.38 -10.29
C TRP A 70 -12.11 0.87 -10.09
N LEU A 71 -11.69 0.41 -8.90
CA LEU A 71 -11.59 -1.01 -8.59
C LEU A 71 -12.91 -1.63 -8.14
N ASP A 72 -13.95 -0.82 -7.89
CA ASP A 72 -15.28 -1.22 -7.40
C ASP A 72 -15.24 -2.29 -6.28
N ASN A 73 -14.27 -2.17 -5.36
CA ASN A 73 -14.13 -3.09 -4.24
C ASN A 73 -14.67 -2.48 -2.95
N LYS A 74 -15.83 -2.99 -2.51
CA LYS A 74 -16.53 -2.53 -1.31
C LYS A 74 -16.06 -3.21 -0.02
N VAL A 75 -15.29 -4.30 -0.13
CA VAL A 75 -14.86 -5.11 1.02
C VAL A 75 -13.54 -4.58 1.60
N GLY A 76 -12.58 -4.28 0.73
CA GLY A 76 -11.27 -3.75 1.10
C GLY A 76 -10.15 -4.34 0.27
N TYR A 77 -8.92 -3.99 0.67
CA TYR A 77 -7.72 -4.26 -0.11
C TYR A 77 -6.71 -5.04 0.73
N THR A 78 -6.05 -5.99 0.10
CA THR A 78 -5.01 -6.82 0.71
C THR A 78 -3.75 -6.76 -0.13
N ILE A 79 -2.61 -6.50 0.51
CA ILE A 79 -1.29 -6.45 -0.13
C ILE A 79 -0.40 -7.50 0.51
N PHE A 80 0.11 -8.44 -0.29
CA PHE A 80 1.18 -9.35 0.12
C PHE A 80 2.52 -8.83 -0.42
N ILE A 81 3.47 -8.60 0.48
CA ILE A 81 4.87 -8.29 0.15
C ILE A 81 5.68 -9.57 0.34
N ASN A 82 5.97 -10.27 -0.75
CA ASN A 82 6.74 -11.51 -0.77
C ASN A 82 8.24 -11.26 -0.63
N LYS A 83 8.97 -12.23 -0.08
CA LYS A 83 10.43 -12.19 0.11
C LYS A 83 10.85 -10.99 0.96
N PHE A 84 10.08 -10.66 2.00
CA PHE A 84 10.30 -9.44 2.77
C PHE A 84 11.73 -9.35 3.34
N HIS A 85 12.28 -10.48 3.79
CA HIS A 85 13.69 -10.60 4.20
C HIS A 85 14.73 -10.18 3.14
N GLU A 86 14.41 -10.14 1.85
CA GLU A 86 15.36 -9.72 0.80
C GLU A 86 15.54 -8.20 0.73
N ILE A 87 14.70 -7.40 1.41
CA ILE A 87 14.96 -5.97 1.68
C ILE A 87 15.65 -5.80 3.05
N SER A 88 16.26 -6.86 3.60
CA SER A 88 16.98 -6.79 4.86
C SER A 88 18.25 -5.94 4.74
N CYS A 89 18.41 -5.03 5.71
CA CYS A 89 19.50 -4.07 5.91
C CYS A 89 20.87 -4.68 6.20
N VAL A 90 21.37 -5.53 5.31
CA VAL A 90 22.65 -6.25 5.52
C VAL A 90 23.69 -6.00 4.44
N SER A 91 23.37 -5.32 3.33
CA SER A 91 24.38 -4.93 2.34
C SER A 91 24.32 -3.44 1.98
N TYR A 92 25.48 -2.81 2.17
CA TYR A 92 25.71 -1.37 2.11
C TYR A 92 25.91 -0.90 0.66
N ASP A 93 24.96 -1.17 -0.23
CA ASP A 93 24.94 -0.60 -1.59
C ASP A 93 23.97 0.59 -1.64
N GLU A 94 24.33 1.65 -2.36
CA GLU A 94 23.49 2.83 -2.56
C GLU A 94 22.14 2.48 -3.19
N SER A 95 22.10 1.46 -4.07
CA SER A 95 20.84 0.96 -4.65
C SER A 95 19.90 0.39 -3.58
N ILE A 96 20.48 -0.26 -2.55
CA ILE A 96 19.77 -0.85 -1.42
C ILE A 96 19.37 0.23 -0.42
N ARG A 97 20.20 1.26 -0.19
CA ARG A 97 19.81 2.43 0.62
C ARG A 97 18.62 3.18 0.00
N ILE A 98 18.55 3.27 -1.33
CA ILE A 98 17.42 3.88 -2.04
C ILE A 98 16.18 2.97 -1.98
N ALA A 99 16.38 1.66 -2.12
CA ALA A 99 15.34 0.64 -1.93
C ALA A 99 14.71 0.74 -0.54
N GLU A 100 15.54 0.71 0.49
CA GLU A 100 15.16 0.82 1.89
C GLU A 100 14.54 2.17 2.18
N SER A 101 15.08 3.28 1.70
CA SER A 101 14.45 4.58 1.94
C SER A 101 13.09 4.71 1.22
N SER A 102 12.93 4.12 0.03
CA SER A 102 11.66 4.10 -0.71
C SER A 102 10.66 3.13 -0.08
N PHE A 103 11.11 1.96 0.35
CA PHE A 103 10.31 0.92 0.96
C PHE A 103 9.97 1.21 2.41
N CYS A 104 10.93 1.65 3.23
CA CYS A 104 10.66 2.23 4.55
C CYS A 104 9.80 3.49 4.42
N GLY A 105 9.98 4.29 3.36
CA GLY A 105 9.08 5.37 2.98
C GLY A 105 7.66 4.85 2.76
N MET A 106 7.48 3.80 1.96
CA MET A 106 6.19 3.14 1.73
C MET A 106 5.63 2.47 2.99
N MET A 107 6.44 1.83 3.82
CA MET A 107 6.01 1.15 5.04
C MET A 107 5.63 2.16 6.11
N ARG A 108 6.42 3.23 6.28
CA ARG A 108 6.10 4.39 7.09
C ARG A 108 4.81 5.03 6.58
N TRP A 109 4.71 5.24 5.27
CA TRP A 109 3.52 5.75 4.62
C TRP A 109 2.30 4.86 4.88
N LEU A 110 2.37 3.54 4.68
CA LEU A 110 1.29 2.59 4.98
C LEU A 110 0.94 2.58 6.48
N TYR A 111 1.93 2.72 7.36
CA TYR A 111 1.72 2.67 8.81
C TYR A 111 1.11 3.97 9.36
N TYR A 112 1.58 5.13 8.90
CA TYR A 112 1.14 6.46 9.31
C TYR A 112 0.11 7.08 8.35
N TRP A 113 -0.35 6.31 7.35
CA TRP A 113 -1.26 6.74 6.27
C TRP A 113 -2.45 7.54 6.78
N GLU A 114 -3.11 7.01 7.81
CA GLU A 114 -4.25 7.67 8.43
C GLU A 114 -3.86 9.00 9.08
N GLU A 115 -2.73 9.03 9.79
CA GLU A 115 -2.27 10.23 10.50
C GLU A 115 -1.81 11.32 9.53
N GLU A 116 -1.16 10.94 8.42
CA GLU A 116 -0.73 11.89 7.40
C GLU A 116 -1.91 12.47 6.62
N ILE A 117 -2.86 11.63 6.18
CA ILE A 117 -4.07 12.12 5.52
C ILE A 117 -4.86 13.03 6.48
N THR A 118 -5.07 12.61 7.74
CA THR A 118 -5.82 13.41 8.73
C THR A 118 -5.17 14.75 9.06
N LYS A 119 -3.81 14.82 9.10
CA LYS A 119 -3.07 16.06 9.38
C LYS A 119 -3.03 17.02 8.19
N VAL A 120 -2.89 16.50 6.97
CA VAL A 120 -2.85 17.31 5.75
C VAL A 120 -4.21 17.96 5.50
N THR A 121 -5.29 17.24 5.75
CA THR A 121 -6.66 17.74 5.57
C THR A 121 -7.26 18.14 6.92
N GLY A 122 -6.60 19.03 7.68
CA GLY A 122 -7.06 19.57 8.98
C GLY A 122 -8.46 20.23 9.01
N TYR A 123 -9.28 19.99 7.98
CA TYR A 123 -10.66 20.38 7.74
C TYR A 123 -11.64 19.19 7.70
N TRP A 124 -11.28 17.98 8.16
CA TRP A 124 -12.19 16.82 8.06
C TRP A 124 -13.57 17.02 8.69
N ASP A 125 -13.69 17.77 9.79
CA ASP A 125 -14.99 18.04 10.41
C ASP A 125 -15.86 19.02 9.60
N GLU A 126 -15.25 19.86 8.74
CA GLU A 126 -15.95 20.79 7.85
C GLU A 126 -16.18 20.21 6.45
N GLU A 127 -15.19 19.54 5.85
CA GLU A 127 -15.31 18.93 4.51
C GLU A 127 -16.17 17.66 4.49
N SER A 128 -16.25 16.90 5.60
CA SER A 128 -17.16 15.76 5.72
C SER A 128 -18.64 16.15 5.63
N ARG A 129 -18.98 17.41 5.94
CA ARG A 129 -20.35 17.95 5.82
C ARG A 129 -20.65 18.46 4.42
N THR A 130 -19.64 18.89 3.67
CA THR A 130 -19.81 19.48 2.33
C THR A 130 -19.81 18.43 1.22
N PHE A 131 -19.08 17.32 1.40
CA PHE A 131 -19.13 16.19 0.48
C PHE A 131 -20.06 15.11 1.02
N SER A 132 -21.30 15.09 0.53
CA SER A 132 -22.26 13.98 0.68
C SER A 132 -21.82 12.73 -0.11
N GLY A 133 -20.55 12.32 0.07
CA GLY A 133 -19.80 11.33 -0.69
C GLY A 133 -18.27 11.41 -0.52
N GLY A 134 -17.76 11.97 0.58
CA GLY A 134 -16.34 12.27 0.77
C GLY A 134 -15.39 11.07 0.63
N LEU A 135 -14.23 11.33 0.02
CA LEU A 135 -13.11 10.39 -0.22
C LEU A 135 -12.57 9.81 1.09
N SER A 136 -13.16 8.72 1.61
CA SER A 136 -12.65 8.09 2.83
C SER A 136 -11.35 7.31 2.53
N PRO A 137 -10.29 7.43 3.35
CA PRO A 137 -9.07 6.64 3.16
C PRO A 137 -9.39 5.14 3.07
N LYS A 138 -8.89 4.48 2.01
CA LYS A 138 -9.02 3.03 1.88
C LYS A 138 -8.15 2.31 2.90
N ARG A 139 -8.61 1.14 3.32
CA ARG A 139 -7.92 0.31 4.33
C ARG A 139 -7.23 -0.87 3.66
N PHE A 140 -6.01 -1.13 4.12
CA PHE A 140 -5.18 -2.20 3.60
C PHE A 140 -4.83 -3.21 4.71
N ASN A 141 -5.04 -4.48 4.41
CA ASN A 141 -4.40 -5.59 5.12
C ASN A 141 -3.06 -5.86 4.44
N ILE A 142 -1.96 -5.65 5.13
CA ILE A 142 -0.62 -5.79 4.57
C ILE A 142 0.05 -6.99 5.23
N TYR A 143 0.42 -7.97 4.42
CA TYR A 143 1.10 -9.19 4.85
C TYR A 143 2.54 -9.18 4.35
N LEU A 144 3.48 -9.12 5.27
CA LEU A 144 4.91 -9.25 5.02
C LEU A 144 5.25 -10.74 5.06
N VAL A 145 5.64 -11.30 3.92
CA VAL A 145 5.83 -12.75 3.75
C VAL A 145 7.32 -13.06 3.63
N ASP A 146 7.79 -13.93 4.52
CA ASP A 146 9.15 -14.48 4.49
C ASP A 146 9.20 -15.90 3.93
#